data_AF-A0A6M1XQM1-F1
#
_entry.id   AF-A0A6M1XQM1-F1
#
_cell.length_a   1.000
_cell.length_b   1.000
_cell.length_c   1.000
_cell.angle_alpha   90.00
_cell.angle_beta   90.00
_cell.angle_gamma   90.00
#
_symmetry.space_group_name_H-M   'P 1'
#
loop_
_entity.id
_entity.type
_entity.pdbx_description
1 polymer ?
#
loop_
_entity_poly.entity_id
_entity_poly.type
_entity_poly.pdbx_seq_one_letter_code
_entity_poly.pdbx_strand_id
1 'polypeptide(L)'
;VVAVKAPGFGDRRKAMLEDIAILTGGTVITDDLGLELKDVTIENLGNASKVVVDKDNTTIVEGSGEKEAIEARVQLIKNQIAESTSDFDREKLQERLAKLAGGVAVVKVGAATETELKELK
;
A
#
# COMPACT_ATOMS: atom_id res chain seq x y z
N VAL A 1 -6.68 7.84 -16.54
CA VAL A 1 -5.38 7.25 -16.15
C VAL A 1 -4.73 8.18 -15.13
N VAL A 2 -4.21 7.65 -14.02
CA VAL A 2 -3.54 8.41 -12.96
C VAL A 2 -2.17 7.76 -12.74
N ALA A 3 -1.12 8.57 -12.59
CA ALA A 3 0.23 8.11 -12.29
C ALA A 3 0.74 8.84 -11.04
N VAL A 4 1.32 8.08 -10.11
CA VAL A 4 1.87 8.60 -8.85
C VAL A 4 3.32 8.16 -8.72
N LYS A 5 4.13 8.99 -8.06
CA LYS A 5 5.54 8.68 -7.83
C LYS A 5 5.66 7.59 -6.76
N ALA A 6 6.51 6.59 -7.03
CA ALA A 6 6.78 5.54 -6.06
C ALA A 6 7.36 6.10 -4.74
N PRO A 7 6.90 5.63 -3.57
CA PRO A 7 7.41 6.09 -2.29
C PRO A 7 8.83 5.60 -2.03
N GLY A 8 9.64 6.41 -1.35
CA GLY A 8 11.00 6.05 -0.96
C GLY A 8 12.02 6.02 -2.11
N PHE A 9 13.21 5.50 -1.79
CA PHE A 9 14.37 5.43 -2.69
C PHE A 9 15.14 4.12 -2.51
N GLY A 10 15.91 3.72 -3.53
CA GLY A 10 16.72 2.50 -3.50
C GLY A 10 15.92 1.25 -3.13
N ASP A 11 16.49 0.40 -2.29
CA ASP A 11 15.88 -0.86 -1.87
C ASP A 11 14.60 -0.65 -1.05
N ARG A 12 14.49 0.48 -0.34
CA ARG A 12 13.26 0.82 0.40
C ARG A 12 12.08 1.04 -0.53
N ARG A 13 12.32 1.59 -1.72
CA ARG A 13 11.28 1.73 -2.75
C ARG A 13 10.76 0.37 -3.18
N LYS A 14 11.66 -0.58 -3.47
CA LYS A 14 11.29 -1.94 -3.88
C LYS A 14 10.46 -2.62 -2.78
N ALA A 15 10.93 -2.55 -1.54
CA ALA A 15 10.23 -3.14 -0.40
C ALA A 15 8.83 -2.52 -0.15
N MET A 16 8.70 -1.19 -0.31
CA MET A 16 7.40 -0.50 -0.19
C MET A 16 6.45 -0.82 -1.35
N LEU A 17 6.95 -0.95 -2.58
CA LEU A 17 6.14 -1.37 -3.72
C LEU A 17 5.65 -2.80 -3.54
N GLU A 18 6.49 -3.67 -2.99
CA GLU A 18 6.12 -5.04 -2.66
C GLU A 18 5.03 -5.09 -1.58
N ASP A 19 5.11 -4.22 -0.56
CA ASP A 19 4.05 -4.10 0.45
C ASP A 19 2.70 -3.71 -0.19
N ILE A 20 2.72 -2.75 -1.12
CA ILE A 20 1.52 -2.31 -1.84
C ILE A 20 0.98 -3.42 -2.75
N ALA A 21 1.88 -4.15 -3.42
CA ALA A 21 1.53 -5.27 -4.27
C ALA A 21 0.85 -6.38 -3.45
N ILE A 22 1.42 -6.78 -2.31
CA ILE A 22 0.81 -7.76 -1.39
C ILE A 22 -0.55 -7.27 -0.88
N LEU A 23 -0.67 -5.99 -0.51
CA LEU A 23 -1.93 -5.41 -0.03
C LEU A 23 -3.02 -5.41 -1.10
N THR A 24 -2.66 -5.24 -2.37
CA THR A 24 -3.59 -5.19 -3.50
C THR A 24 -3.76 -6.53 -4.23
N GLY A 25 -2.98 -7.56 -3.88
CA GLY A 25 -2.96 -8.85 -4.55
C GLY A 25 -2.22 -8.85 -5.90
N GLY A 26 -1.39 -7.85 -6.16
CA GLY A 26 -0.59 -7.75 -7.38
C GLY A 26 0.85 -8.25 -7.20
N THR A 27 1.61 -8.24 -8.30
CA THR A 27 3.05 -8.53 -8.31
C THR A 27 3.82 -7.30 -8.78
N VAL A 28 4.91 -6.95 -8.08
CA VAL A 28 5.77 -5.84 -8.54
C VAL A 28 6.54 -6.30 -9.77
N ILE A 29 6.37 -5.59 -10.88
CA ILE A 29 7.10 -5.83 -12.12
C ILE A 29 8.44 -5.10 -12.04
N THR A 30 9.52 -5.87 -11.99
CA THR A 30 10.90 -5.35 -11.98
C THR A 30 11.77 -6.15 -12.96
N ASP A 31 12.69 -5.45 -13.63
CA ASP A 31 13.65 -6.08 -14.53
C ASP A 31 14.58 -7.05 -13.78
N ASP A 32 14.82 -6.81 -12.48
CA ASP A 32 15.61 -7.69 -11.61
C ASP A 32 15.02 -9.11 -11.50
N LEU A 33 13.69 -9.24 -11.63
CA LEU A 33 12.97 -10.51 -11.60
C LEU A 33 12.76 -11.09 -13.01
N GLY A 34 13.30 -10.45 -14.04
CA GLY A 34 13.13 -10.85 -15.44
C GLY A 34 11.71 -10.66 -15.97
N LEU A 35 10.89 -9.85 -15.30
CA LEU A 35 9.51 -9.57 -15.70
C LEU A 35 9.49 -8.34 -16.61
N GLU A 36 9.16 -8.54 -17.89
CA GLU A 36 8.96 -7.45 -18.83
C GLU A 36 7.51 -6.93 -18.78
N LEU A 37 7.35 -5.61 -18.91
CA LEU A 37 6.03 -4.96 -19.01
C LEU A 37 5.14 -5.50 -20.15
N LYS A 38 5.74 -6.14 -21.15
CA LYS A 38 5.04 -6.68 -22.32
C LYS A 38 4.29 -7.97 -22.02
N ASP A 39 4.75 -8.73 -21.04
CA ASP A 39 4.23 -10.05 -20.69
C ASP A 39 3.30 -10.01 -19.47
N VAL A 40 3.00 -8.80 -18.97
CA VAL A 40 2.16 -8.60 -17.79
C VAL A 40 0.71 -9.00 -18.09
N THR A 41 0.19 -9.89 -17.26
CA THR A 41 -1.21 -10.32 -17.31
C THR A 41 -2.06 -9.56 -16.29
N ILE A 42 -3.38 -9.68 -16.41
CA ILE A 42 -4.33 -9.08 -15.45
C ILE A 42 -4.11 -9.65 -14.04
N GLU A 43 -3.65 -10.90 -13.93
CA GLU A 43 -3.37 -11.56 -12.65
C GLU A 43 -2.16 -10.93 -11.92
N ASN A 44 -1.27 -10.25 -12.64
CA ASN A 44 -0.15 -9.54 -12.02
C ASN A 44 -0.56 -8.17 -11.48
N LEU A 45 -1.72 -7.64 -11.88
CA LEU A 45 -2.20 -6.33 -11.46
C LEU A 45 -2.98 -6.42 -10.15
N GLY A 46 -2.63 -5.54 -9.20
CA GLY A 46 -3.36 -5.42 -7.95
C GLY A 46 -4.73 -4.77 -8.12
N ASN A 47 -5.67 -5.13 -7.25
CA ASN A 47 -7.03 -4.58 -7.21
C ASN A 47 -7.29 -3.86 -5.87
N ALA A 48 -8.08 -2.78 -5.93
CA ALA A 48 -8.54 -2.04 -4.76
C ALA A 48 -9.93 -1.44 -5.00
N SER A 49 -10.75 -1.36 -3.96
CA SER A 49 -12.13 -0.82 -4.01
C SER A 49 -12.15 0.66 -4.34
N LYS A 50 -11.23 1.44 -3.73
CA LYS A 50 -11.15 2.88 -3.96
C LYS A 50 -9.71 3.38 -3.80
N VAL A 51 -9.29 4.24 -4.73
CA VAL A 51 -8.01 4.95 -4.67
C VAL A 51 -8.27 6.44 -4.72
N VAL A 52 -7.74 7.17 -3.73
CA VAL A 52 -7.82 8.64 -3.66
C VAL A 52 -6.40 9.18 -3.80
N VAL A 53 -6.21 10.08 -4.75
CA VAL A 53 -4.92 10.72 -5.02
C VAL A 53 -5.09 12.23 -4.86
N ASP A 54 -4.38 12.77 -3.89
CA ASP A 54 -4.26 14.21 -3.66
C ASP A 54 -2.89 14.70 -4.15
N LYS A 55 -2.62 16.00 -4.01
CA LYS A 55 -1.35 16.61 -4.44
C LYS A 55 -0.12 15.91 -3.84
N ASP A 56 -0.20 15.56 -2.55
CA ASP A 56 0.93 15.06 -1.77
C ASP A 56 0.72 13.63 -1.25
N ASN A 57 -0.51 13.10 -1.32
CA ASN A 57 -0.88 11.82 -0.71
C ASN A 57 -1.58 10.87 -1.68
N THR A 58 -1.42 9.58 -1.45
CA THR A 58 -2.15 8.52 -2.16
C THR A 58 -2.68 7.52 -1.15
N THR A 59 -3.99 7.34 -1.13
CA THR A 59 -4.69 6.47 -0.19
C THR A 59 -5.37 5.34 -0.97
N ILE A 60 -5.01 4.11 -0.64
CA ILE A 60 -5.60 2.89 -1.19
C ILE A 60 -6.53 2.31 -0.14
N VAL A 61 -7.79 2.10 -0.49
CA VAL A 61 -8.84 1.63 0.41
C VAL A 61 -9.34 0.27 -0.06
N GLU A 62 -9.39 -0.69 0.87
CA GLU A 62 -9.82 -2.08 0.64
C GLU A 62 -9.09 -2.72 -0.56
N GLY A 63 -7.81 -3.03 -0.37
CA GLY A 63 -7.05 -3.84 -1.33
C GLY A 63 -7.54 -5.29 -1.36
N SER A 64 -7.40 -5.96 -2.50
CA SER A 64 -7.83 -7.34 -2.71
C SER A 64 -6.74 -8.39 -2.38
N GLY A 65 -5.74 -8.03 -1.57
CA GLY A 65 -4.69 -8.94 -1.13
C GLY A 65 -5.20 -10.03 -0.20
N GLU A 66 -4.57 -11.21 -0.27
CA GLU A 66 -4.87 -12.31 0.65
C GLU A 66 -4.44 -11.97 2.07
N LYS A 67 -5.32 -12.24 3.05
CA LYS A 67 -5.05 -11.97 4.47
C LYS A 67 -3.79 -12.67 4.95
N GLU A 68 -3.58 -13.91 4.54
CA GLU A 68 -2.40 -14.70 4.93
C GLU A 68 -1.11 -14.07 4.41
N ALA A 69 -1.09 -13.58 3.17
CA ALA A 69 0.06 -12.89 2.59
C ALA A 69 0.37 -11.57 3.33
N ILE A 70 -0.68 -10.80 3.68
CA ILE A 70 -0.54 -9.56 4.44
C ILE A 70 0.00 -9.86 5.86
N GLU A 71 -0.55 -10.87 6.54
CA GLU A 71 -0.09 -11.28 7.87
C GLU A 71 1.36 -11.78 7.85
N ALA A 72 1.73 -12.59 6.85
CA ALA A 72 3.11 -13.04 6.66
C ALA A 72 4.05 -11.86 6.46
N ARG A 73 3.65 -10.86 5.66
CA ARG A 73 4.43 -9.65 5.44
C ARG A 73 4.58 -8.81 6.72
N VAL A 74 3.52 -8.69 7.50
CA VAL A 74 3.53 -8.00 8.80
C VAL A 74 4.48 -8.70 9.78
N GLN A 75 4.48 -10.03 9.83
CA GLN A 75 5.40 -10.79 10.70
C GLN A 75 6.86 -10.65 10.26
N LEU A 76 7.11 -10.68 8.95
CA LEU A 76 8.45 -10.46 8.39
C LEU A 76 9.01 -9.10 8.84
N ILE A 77 8.22 -8.03 8.73
CA ILE A 77 8.64 -6.68 9.16
C ILE A 77 8.84 -6.61 10.68
N LYS A 78 8.01 -7.27 11.48
CA LYS A 78 8.20 -7.34 12.95
C LYS A 78 9.51 -8.02 13.33
N ASN A 79 9.89 -9.09 12.64
CA ASN A 79 11.16 -9.77 12.87
C ASN A 79 12.35 -8.87 12.49
N GLN A 80 12.26 -8.20 11.33
CA GLN A 80 13.28 -7.23 10.90
C GLN A 80 13.46 -6.07 11.91
N ILE A 81 12.38 -5.61 12.53
CA ILE A 81 12.41 -4.59 13.60
C ILE A 81 13.21 -5.08 14.81
N ALA A 82 13.03 -6.36 15.19
CA ALA A 82 13.68 -6.96 16.34
C ALA A 82 15.19 -7.21 16.10
N GLU A 83 15.57 -7.55 14.87
CA GLU A 83 16.96 -7.78 14.47
C GLU A 83 17.71 -6.47 14.17
N SER A 84 17.01 -5.38 13.89
CA SER A 84 17.63 -4.09 13.58
C SER A 84 18.29 -3.46 14.80
N THR A 85 19.60 -3.20 14.68
CA THR A 85 20.42 -2.46 15.64
C THR A 85 20.41 -0.95 15.41
N SER A 86 19.87 -0.50 14.26
CA SER A 86 19.78 0.90 13.85
C SER A 86 18.41 1.47 14.21
N ASP A 87 18.39 2.53 15.03
CA ASP A 87 17.14 3.21 15.42
C ASP A 87 16.44 3.84 14.20
N PHE A 88 17.22 4.34 13.23
CA PHE A 88 16.68 4.87 11.98
C PHE A 88 15.96 3.80 11.16
N ASP A 89 16.51 2.60 11.05
CA ASP A 89 15.86 1.51 10.32
C ASP A 89 14.64 0.98 11.10
N ARG A 90 14.72 0.97 12.44
CA ARG A 90 13.59 0.61 13.29
C ARG A 90 12.40 1.54 13.06
N GLU A 91 12.63 2.86 13.06
CA GLU A 91 11.59 3.87 12.79
C GLU A 91 10.95 3.66 11.41
N LYS A 92 11.77 3.43 10.37
CA LYS A 92 11.26 3.24 9.00
C LYS A 92 10.52 1.93 8.80
N LEU A 93 10.92 0.86 9.48
CA LEU A 93 10.17 -0.38 9.48
C LEU A 93 8.86 -0.25 10.25
N GLN A 94 8.84 0.51 11.36
CA GLN A 94 7.61 0.82 12.09
C GLN A 94 6.61 1.62 11.24
N GLU A 95 7.07 2.61 10.45
CA GLU A 95 6.21 3.34 9.52
C GLU A 95 5.53 2.41 8.50
N ARG A 96 6.27 1.44 7.96
CA ARG A 96 5.72 0.43 7.02
C ARG A 96 4.73 -0.50 7.70
N LEU A 97 5.11 -1.00 8.88
CA LEU A 97 4.25 -1.85 9.70
C LEU A 97 2.92 -1.15 10.02
N ALA A 98 2.96 0.12 10.41
CA ALA A 98 1.78 0.89 10.74
C ALA A 98 0.84 1.04 9.54
N LYS A 99 1.37 1.22 8.32
CA LYS A 99 0.56 1.32 7.10
C LYS A 99 -0.09 -0.01 6.73
N LEU A 100 0.59 -1.13 6.94
CA LEU A 100 0.06 -2.47 6.65
C LEU A 100 -0.95 -2.94 7.70
N ALA A 101 -0.65 -2.74 8.99
CA ALA A 101 -1.48 -3.22 10.09
C ALA A 101 -2.61 -2.25 10.48
N GLY A 102 -2.41 -0.94 10.29
CA GLY A 102 -3.38 0.09 10.70
C GLY A 102 -4.61 0.20 9.80
N GLY A 103 -4.49 -0.22 8.54
CA GLY A 103 -5.58 -0.17 7.57
C GLY A 103 -6.12 1.24 7.32
N VAL A 104 -7.32 1.32 6.74
CA VAL A 104 -8.01 2.59 6.46
C VAL A 104 -9.44 2.51 6.99
N ALA A 105 -9.78 3.41 7.91
CA ALA A 105 -11.15 3.55 8.40
C ALA A 105 -11.96 4.46 7.46
N VAL A 106 -13.14 4.00 7.05
CA VAL A 106 -14.06 4.77 6.19
C VAL A 106 -15.32 5.11 6.96
N VAL A 107 -15.55 6.40 7.20
CA VAL A 107 -16.79 6.91 7.81
C VAL A 107 -17.73 7.38 6.70
N LYS A 108 -18.93 6.81 6.64
CA LYS A 108 -19.96 7.19 5.66
C LYS A 108 -21.01 8.05 6.35
N VAL A 109 -21.05 9.35 6.01
CA VAL A 109 -22.04 10.31 6.52
C VAL A 109 -23.15 10.47 5.48
N GLY A 110 -24.41 10.29 5.88
CA GLY A 110 -25.59 10.49 5.04
C GLY A 110 -26.23 11.86 5.29
N ALA A 111 -26.84 12.43 4.25
CA ALA A 111 -27.60 13.68 4.31
C ALA A 111 -28.80 13.63 3.36
N ALA A 112 -29.81 14.47 3.59
CA ALA A 112 -31.03 14.49 2.77
C ALA A 112 -30.86 15.32 1.49
N THR A 113 -29.95 16.29 1.48
CA THR A 113 -29.65 17.14 0.31
C THR A 113 -28.15 17.21 0.01
N GLU A 114 -27.78 17.53 -1.23
CA GLU A 114 -26.37 17.67 -1.63
C GLU A 114 -25.66 18.80 -0.87
N THR A 115 -26.37 19.87 -0.51
CA THR A 115 -25.83 21.01 0.22
C THR A 115 -25.41 20.60 1.63
N GLU A 116 -26.29 19.91 2.35
CA GLU A 116 -25.99 19.36 3.69
C GLU A 116 -24.84 18.35 3.63
N LEU A 117 -24.77 17.54 2.58
CA LEU A 117 -23.69 16.57 2.42
C LEU A 117 -22.32 17.23 2.26
N LYS A 118 -22.25 18.41 1.64
CA LYS A 118 -21.02 19.19 1.52
C LYS A 118 -20.66 19.95 2.80
N GLU A 119 -21.63 20.37 3.59
CA GLU A 119 -21.37 21.02 4.89
C GLU A 119 -20.95 20.03 5.99
N LEU A 120 -21.46 18.79 5.93
CA LEU A 120 -21.13 17.73 6.87
C LEU A 120 -19.83 16.98 6.51
N LYS A 121 -19.27 17.21 5.31
CA LYS A 121 -18.02 16.61 4.82
C LYS A 121 -16.81 17.47 5.15
#